data_AF-A0A976HF37-F1
#
_entry.id   AF-A0A976HF37-F1
#
_cell.length_a   1.000
_cell.length_b   1.000
_cell.length_c   1.000
_cell.angle_alpha   90.00
_cell.angle_beta   90.00
_cell.angle_gamma   90.00
#
_symmetry.space_group_name_H-M   'P 1'
#
loop_
_entity.id
_entity.type
_entity.pdbx_description
1 polymer ?
#
loop_
_entity_poly.entity_id
_entity_poly.type
_entity_poly.pdbx_seq_one_letter_code
_entity_poly.pdbx_strand_id
1 'polypeptide(L)'
;MLFISTLLCFFCNAITAQIVVPTSTQKLGMHDIIKDGSGKILAWYEPKTPGLAFAHVSKLASEFIKSGTPLDSATGLKSYLITCCFSGPHLMGEKKFKEGRANMDFMHNPAMTYAGMVQSLVLDYRVFSGDAAYVGVVKEMLDYQLANGTTPAN
;
A
#
# COMPACT_ATOMS: atom_id res chain seq x y z
N MET A 1 37.86 -6.31 53.05
CA MET A 1 37.36 -4.95 52.80
C MET A 1 38.01 -4.48 51.51
N LEU A 2 37.34 -4.17 50.40
CA LEU A 2 35.98 -3.71 50.17
C LEU A 2 35.47 -4.30 48.84
N PHE A 3 34.22 -4.75 48.85
CA PHE A 3 33.41 -5.08 47.69
C PHE A 3 33.16 -3.82 46.84
N ILE A 4 33.30 -3.88 45.51
CA ILE A 4 32.43 -3.10 44.61
C ILE A 4 31.96 -4.01 43.47
N SER A 5 30.65 -4.19 43.49
CA SER A 5 29.84 -5.17 42.78
C SER A 5 29.70 -4.82 41.30
N THR A 6 29.96 -5.80 40.43
CA THR A 6 29.52 -5.81 39.03
C THR A 6 28.01 -6.02 38.99
N LEU A 7 27.24 -4.95 38.85
CA LEU A 7 25.80 -5.03 38.57
C LEU A 7 25.55 -4.52 37.15
N LEU A 8 25.81 -5.37 36.16
CA LEU A 8 25.26 -5.18 34.81
C LEU A 8 23.75 -5.47 34.92
N CYS A 9 22.95 -4.42 35.08
CA CYS A 9 21.51 -4.51 34.89
C CYS A 9 21.22 -4.87 33.43
N PHE A 10 20.96 -6.14 33.18
CA PHE A 10 20.21 -6.58 32.00
C PHE A 10 18.80 -5.98 32.12
N PHE A 11 18.61 -4.77 31.60
CA PHE A 11 17.29 -4.32 31.20
C PHE A 11 16.86 -5.15 29.99
N CYS A 12 16.36 -6.35 30.28
CA CYS A 12 15.54 -7.09 29.34
C CYS A 12 14.25 -6.27 29.21
N ASN A 13 14.24 -5.28 28.32
CA ASN A 13 13.00 -4.67 27.88
C ASN A 13 12.16 -5.82 27.32
N ALA A 14 11.18 -6.27 28.11
CA ALA A 14 10.11 -7.09 27.59
C ALA A 14 9.52 -6.27 26.45
N ILE A 15 9.82 -6.67 25.21
CA ILE A 15 9.07 -6.22 24.05
C ILE A 15 7.67 -6.72 24.32
N THR A 16 6.83 -5.87 24.91
CA THR A 16 5.40 -6.05 24.87
C THR A 16 5.05 -5.95 23.39
N ALA A 17 4.99 -7.10 22.73
CA ALA A 17 4.28 -7.20 21.47
C ALA A 17 2.95 -6.47 21.68
N GLN A 18 2.56 -5.59 20.76
CA GLN A 18 1.23 -4.99 20.81
C GLN A 18 0.23 -6.14 20.81
N ILE A 19 -0.28 -6.49 21.99
CA ILE A 19 -1.43 -7.37 22.13
C ILE A 19 -2.60 -6.48 21.71
N VAL A 20 -2.87 -6.45 20.41
CA VAL A 20 -4.09 -5.84 19.88
C VAL A 20 -5.22 -6.75 20.34
N VAL A 21 -5.97 -6.33 21.34
CA VAL A 21 -7.19 -7.03 21.76
C VAL A 21 -8.17 -7.00 20.59
N PRO A 22 -8.62 -8.16 20.09
CA PRO A 22 -9.59 -8.18 19.00
C PRO A 22 -10.85 -7.42 19.41
N THR A 23 -11.23 -6.42 18.61
CA THR A 23 -12.47 -5.65 18.84
C THR A 23 -13.72 -6.42 18.43
N SER A 24 -13.55 -7.50 17.67
CA SER A 24 -14.62 -8.39 17.24
C SER A 24 -14.11 -9.79 16.95
N THR A 25 -14.92 -10.80 17.28
CA THR A 25 -14.71 -12.20 16.85
C THR A 25 -15.47 -12.52 15.55
N GLN A 26 -16.31 -11.59 15.09
CA GLN A 26 -17.18 -11.75 13.92
C GLN A 26 -16.74 -10.89 12.73
N LYS A 27 -15.86 -9.90 12.95
CA LYS A 27 -15.40 -8.97 11.92
C LYS A 27 -13.88 -8.95 11.79
N LEU A 28 -13.40 -8.76 10.57
CA LEU A 28 -12.01 -8.44 10.26
C LEU A 28 -12.01 -7.10 9.50
N GLY A 29 -11.47 -6.06 10.15
CA GLY A 29 -11.67 -4.68 9.71
C GLY A 29 -13.16 -4.32 9.70
N MET A 30 -13.65 -3.85 8.56
CA MET A 30 -15.05 -3.44 8.38
C MET A 30 -15.96 -4.57 7.85
N HIS A 31 -15.43 -5.76 7.61
CA HIS A 31 -16.15 -6.85 6.94
C HIS A 31 -16.44 -8.02 7.88
N ASP A 32 -17.56 -8.71 7.64
CA ASP A 32 -17.92 -9.92 8.38
C ASP A 32 -16.99 -11.08 8.00
N ILE A 33 -16.62 -11.89 8.99
CA ILE A 33 -15.78 -13.07 8.79
C ILE A 33 -16.66 -14.19 8.21
N ILE A 34 -16.39 -14.56 6.96
CA ILE A 34 -16.99 -15.70 6.29
C ILE A 34 -16.00 -16.86 6.37
N LYS A 35 -16.46 -18.06 6.76
CA LYS A 35 -15.62 -19.25 6.90
C LYS A 35 -16.11 -20.41 6.03
N ASP A 36 -15.18 -21.28 5.64
CA ASP A 36 -15.52 -22.57 5.04
C ASP A 36 -15.88 -23.62 6.10
N GLY A 37 -16.24 -24.84 5.65
CA GLY A 37 -16.56 -25.96 6.54
C GLY A 37 -15.40 -26.45 7.42
N SER A 38 -14.16 -26.03 7.12
CA SER A 38 -12.97 -26.31 7.94
C SER A 38 -12.64 -25.18 8.93
N GLY A 39 -13.45 -24.11 8.95
CA GLY A 39 -13.25 -22.95 9.82
C GLY A 39 -12.23 -21.93 9.30
N LYS A 40 -11.72 -22.07 8.07
CA LYS A 40 -10.79 -21.12 7.45
C LYS A 40 -11.53 -19.91 6.89
N ILE A 41 -10.91 -18.74 6.95
CA ILE A 41 -11.49 -17.50 6.41
C ILE A 41 -11.53 -17.55 4.88
N LEU A 42 -12.68 -17.22 4.32
CA LEU A 42 -12.91 -17.09 2.88
C LEU A 42 -12.78 -15.62 2.45
N ALA A 43 -12.46 -15.40 1.18
CA ALA A 43 -12.43 -14.06 0.61
C ALA A 43 -13.83 -13.40 0.60
N TRP A 44 -13.88 -12.07 0.69
CA TRP A 44 -15.17 -11.35 0.64
C TRP A 44 -15.77 -11.27 -0.76
N TYR A 45 -14.94 -11.27 -1.80
CA TYR A 45 -15.40 -11.20 -3.18
C TYR A 45 -15.48 -12.60 -3.79
N GLU A 46 -16.69 -13.04 -4.11
CA GLU A 46 -17.00 -14.30 -4.79
C GLU A 46 -16.17 -15.51 -4.30
N PRO A 47 -16.23 -15.86 -3.00
CA PRO A 47 -15.35 -16.87 -2.39
C PRO A 47 -15.50 -18.29 -2.97
N LYS A 48 -16.59 -18.56 -3.71
CA LYS A 48 -16.85 -19.86 -4.32
C LYS A 48 -16.13 -20.04 -5.65
N THR A 49 -15.55 -18.99 -6.22
CA THR A 49 -14.87 -19.03 -7.51
C THR A 49 -13.36 -18.90 -7.30
N PRO A 50 -12.57 -19.97 -7.55
CA PRO A 50 -11.13 -19.93 -7.36
C PRO A 50 -10.45 -18.78 -8.12
N GLY A 51 -9.57 -18.04 -7.44
CA GLY A 51 -8.79 -16.94 -8.02
C GLY A 51 -9.55 -15.63 -8.26
N LEU A 52 -10.88 -15.61 -8.18
CA LEU A 52 -11.67 -14.44 -8.54
C LEU A 52 -11.48 -13.26 -7.56
N ALA A 53 -11.31 -13.54 -6.27
CA ALA A 53 -10.94 -12.53 -5.29
C ALA A 53 -9.60 -11.85 -5.60
N PHE A 54 -8.60 -12.64 -6.02
CA PHE A 54 -7.28 -12.12 -6.40
C PHE A 54 -7.38 -11.26 -7.67
N ALA A 55 -8.06 -11.76 -8.71
CA ALA A 55 -8.29 -11.00 -9.94
C ALA A 55 -9.02 -9.67 -9.67
N HIS A 56 -9.99 -9.67 -8.75
CA HIS A 56 -10.72 -8.47 -8.35
C HIS A 56 -9.82 -7.44 -7.66
N VAL A 57 -9.04 -7.84 -6.65
CA VAL A 57 -8.14 -6.89 -5.96
C VAL A 57 -7.03 -6.38 -6.89
N SER A 58 -6.49 -7.24 -7.78
CA SER A 58 -5.52 -6.82 -8.80
C SER A 58 -6.11 -5.77 -9.74
N LYS A 59 -7.39 -5.92 -10.13
CA LYS A 59 -8.10 -4.91 -10.91
C LYS A 59 -8.26 -3.61 -10.16
N LEU A 60 -8.75 -3.64 -8.92
CA LEU A 60 -8.92 -2.43 -8.11
C LEU A 60 -7.61 -1.66 -7.95
N ALA A 61 -6.52 -2.35 -7.62
CA ALA A 61 -5.20 -1.74 -7.48
C ALA A 61 -4.69 -1.14 -8.80
N SER A 62 -4.81 -1.88 -9.90
CA SER A 62 -4.30 -1.45 -11.20
C SER A 62 -5.11 -0.27 -11.76
N GLU A 63 -6.44 -0.29 -11.64
CA GLU A 63 -7.29 0.83 -12.06
C GLU A 63 -7.07 2.08 -11.19
N PHE A 64 -6.81 1.90 -9.90
CA PHE A 64 -6.44 2.99 -9.01
C PHE A 64 -5.14 3.68 -9.47
N ILE A 65 -4.10 2.92 -9.84
CA ILE A 65 -2.87 3.51 -10.35
C ILE A 65 -3.06 4.14 -11.74
N LYS A 66 -3.83 3.50 -12.63
CA LYS A 66 -4.08 4.01 -13.99
C LYS A 66 -4.87 5.31 -14.01
N SER A 67 -5.89 5.43 -13.17
CA SER A 67 -6.88 6.53 -13.26
C SER A 67 -7.44 7.03 -11.93
N GLY A 68 -7.29 6.30 -10.83
CA GLY A 68 -7.89 6.64 -9.54
C GLY A 68 -6.99 7.46 -8.60
N THR A 69 -5.69 7.59 -8.92
CA THR A 69 -4.75 8.31 -8.07
C THR A 69 -4.99 9.81 -8.20
N PRO A 70 -5.24 10.53 -7.09
CA PRO A 70 -5.43 11.97 -7.15
C PRO A 70 -4.13 12.67 -7.58
N LEU A 71 -4.29 13.83 -8.22
CA LEU A 71 -3.20 14.76 -8.39
C LEU A 71 -2.99 15.48 -7.06
N ASP A 72 -1.76 15.54 -6.60
CA ASP A 72 -1.37 16.33 -5.46
C ASP A 72 -1.62 17.82 -5.71
N SER A 73 -2.25 18.48 -4.75
CA SER A 73 -2.66 19.88 -4.92
C SER A 73 -1.49 20.87 -4.95
N ALA A 74 -0.31 20.50 -4.43
CA ALA A 74 0.85 21.38 -4.38
C ALA A 74 1.72 21.27 -5.65
N THR A 75 1.83 20.07 -6.20
CA THR A 75 2.75 19.76 -7.32
C THR A 75 2.03 19.49 -8.64
N GLY A 76 0.73 19.16 -8.61
CA GLY A 76 -0.03 18.70 -9.77
C GLY A 76 0.35 17.29 -10.25
N LEU A 77 1.19 16.57 -9.51
CA LEU A 77 1.67 15.24 -9.86
C LEU A 77 0.80 14.14 -9.25
N LYS A 78 0.73 12.98 -9.88
CA LYS A 78 0.07 11.80 -9.29
C LYS A 78 0.76 11.43 -7.98
N SER A 79 -0.01 11.23 -6.90
CA SER A 79 0.54 10.94 -5.57
C SER A 79 1.56 9.80 -5.54
N TYR A 80 1.39 8.74 -6.34
CA TYR A 80 2.32 7.61 -6.37
C TYR A 80 3.73 7.96 -6.88
N LEU A 81 3.93 9.13 -7.49
CA LEU A 81 5.25 9.61 -7.95
C LEU A 81 6.06 10.29 -6.84
N ILE A 82 5.39 10.80 -5.80
CA ILE A 82 6.00 11.77 -4.88
C ILE A 82 5.84 11.44 -3.40
N THR A 83 4.94 10.52 -3.04
CA THR A 83 4.78 10.07 -1.64
C THR A 83 4.67 8.55 -1.56
N CYS A 84 5.10 7.96 -0.45
CA CYS A 84 4.88 6.54 -0.18
C CYS A 84 3.49 6.27 0.42
N CYS A 85 2.84 7.29 0.98
CA CYS A 85 1.62 7.15 1.75
C CYS A 85 0.65 8.31 1.48
N PHE A 86 -0.63 8.00 1.35
CA PHE A 86 -1.69 8.99 1.28
C PHE A 86 -2.92 8.51 2.05
N SER A 87 -3.71 9.46 2.56
CA SER A 87 -4.98 9.17 3.22
C SER A 87 -6.04 8.87 2.18
N GLY A 88 -6.63 7.67 2.22
CA GLY A 88 -7.74 7.32 1.34
C GLY A 88 -9.04 8.10 1.65
N PRO A 89 -10.04 8.06 0.75
CA PRO A 89 -11.31 8.75 0.96
C PRO A 89 -12.06 8.30 2.22
N HIS A 90 -11.80 7.09 2.72
CA HIS A 90 -12.36 6.58 3.97
C HIS A 90 -11.80 7.24 5.24
N LEU A 91 -10.62 7.90 5.17
CA LEU A 91 -10.00 8.60 6.30
C LEU A 91 -10.29 10.10 6.27
N MET A 92 -10.32 10.70 5.08
CA MET A 92 -10.38 12.16 4.93
C MET A 92 -11.63 12.69 4.23
N GLY A 93 -12.47 11.79 3.71
CA GLY A 93 -13.64 12.10 2.91
C GLY A 93 -13.34 12.24 1.42
N GLU A 94 -14.30 11.82 0.60
CA GLU A 94 -14.24 11.81 -0.88
C GLU A 94 -13.80 13.16 -1.48
N LYS A 95 -14.35 14.26 -0.96
CA LYS A 95 -14.06 15.62 -1.44
C LYS A 95 -12.58 15.97 -1.28
N LYS A 96 -12.04 15.84 -0.06
CA LYS A 96 -10.64 16.20 0.20
C LYS A 96 -9.66 15.29 -0.51
N PHE A 97 -10.02 14.01 -0.68
CA PHE A 97 -9.22 13.06 -1.45
C PHE A 97 -9.10 13.49 -2.92
N LYS A 98 -10.23 13.85 -3.55
CA LYS A 98 -10.27 14.34 -4.94
C LYS A 98 -9.60 15.71 -5.12
N GLU A 99 -9.60 16.54 -4.09
CA GLU A 99 -8.88 17.82 -4.07
C GLU A 99 -7.35 17.66 -3.96
N GLY A 100 -6.80 16.44 -3.88
CA GLY A 100 -5.36 16.24 -3.88
C GLY A 100 -4.67 16.55 -2.56
N ARG A 101 -5.42 16.56 -1.45
CA ARG A 101 -4.92 16.92 -0.10
C ARG A 101 -4.62 15.68 0.75
N ALA A 102 -4.29 14.58 0.09
CA ALA A 102 -4.19 13.25 0.69
C ALA A 102 -2.78 12.85 1.12
N ASN A 103 -1.75 13.51 0.59
CA ASN A 103 -0.35 13.09 0.78
C ASN A 103 0.10 13.24 2.23
N MET A 104 0.94 12.31 2.67
CA MET A 104 1.64 12.38 3.95
C MET A 104 3.10 12.81 3.73
N ASP A 105 3.69 13.47 4.72
CA ASP A 105 5.06 14.00 4.70
C ASP A 105 6.13 12.90 4.89
N PHE A 106 5.98 11.77 4.18
CA PHE A 106 6.96 10.70 4.14
C PHE A 106 7.59 10.61 2.75
N MET A 107 8.92 10.45 2.75
CA MET A 107 9.70 10.32 1.51
C MET A 107 9.24 9.12 0.68
N HIS A 108 9.15 9.33 -0.62
CA HIS A 108 8.88 8.26 -1.56
C HIS A 108 10.07 7.28 -1.67
N ASN A 109 9.79 6.00 -1.93
CA ASN A 109 10.81 4.98 -2.22
C ASN A 109 10.63 4.49 -3.67
N PRO A 110 11.17 5.21 -4.66
CA PRO A 110 10.96 4.89 -6.06
C PRO A 110 11.67 3.58 -6.48
N ALA A 111 12.79 3.22 -5.86
CA ALA A 111 13.55 2.03 -6.25
C ALA A 111 12.72 0.74 -6.11
N MET A 112 12.06 0.55 -4.97
CA MET A 112 11.17 -0.60 -4.75
C MET A 112 9.86 -0.44 -5.51
N THR A 113 9.24 0.75 -5.41
CA THR A 113 7.89 0.97 -5.96
C THR A 113 7.89 0.83 -7.47
N TYR A 114 8.87 1.41 -8.16
CA TYR A 114 8.88 1.43 -9.63
C TYR A 114 9.24 0.07 -10.21
N ALA A 115 10.16 -0.67 -9.59
CA ALA A 115 10.41 -2.07 -9.95
C ALA A 115 9.14 -2.93 -9.78
N GLY A 116 8.44 -2.77 -8.65
CA GLY A 116 7.17 -3.44 -8.40
C GLY A 116 6.08 -3.08 -9.41
N MET A 117 5.99 -1.81 -9.83
CA MET A 117 5.03 -1.36 -10.84
C MET A 117 5.34 -1.92 -12.24
N VAL A 118 6.61 -2.01 -12.63
CA VAL A 118 7.02 -2.64 -13.89
C VAL A 118 6.58 -4.11 -13.91
N GLN A 119 6.93 -4.87 -12.86
CA GLN A 119 6.53 -6.28 -12.74
C GLN A 119 4.99 -6.41 -12.74
N SER A 120 4.32 -5.73 -11.82
CA SER A 120 2.89 -5.90 -11.57
C SER A 120 2.02 -5.41 -12.72
N LEU A 121 2.31 -4.25 -13.32
CA LEU A 121 1.44 -3.64 -14.33
C LEU A 121 1.80 -4.05 -15.75
N VAL A 122 3.09 -4.13 -16.11
CA VAL A 122 3.51 -4.40 -17.50
C VAL A 122 3.68 -5.88 -17.79
N LEU A 123 4.32 -6.60 -16.86
CA LEU A 123 4.64 -8.02 -17.05
C LEU A 123 3.48 -8.93 -16.65
N ASP A 124 2.77 -8.58 -15.58
CA ASP A 124 1.69 -9.42 -15.04
C ASP A 124 0.30 -8.93 -15.46
N TYR A 125 -0.18 -7.81 -14.91
CA TYR A 125 -1.59 -7.42 -15.04
C TYR A 125 -1.99 -7.04 -16.46
N ARG A 126 -1.12 -6.39 -17.25
CA ARG A 126 -1.35 -6.16 -18.68
C ARG A 126 -1.57 -7.47 -19.43
N VAL A 127 -0.75 -8.50 -19.17
CA VAL A 127 -0.87 -9.80 -19.84
C VAL A 127 -2.16 -10.50 -19.42
N PHE A 128 -2.51 -10.41 -18.13
CA PHE A 128 -3.76 -10.96 -17.60
C PHE A 128 -5.02 -10.24 -18.12
N SER A 129 -5.01 -8.91 -18.19
CA SER A 129 -6.18 -8.08 -18.55
C SER A 129 -6.31 -7.82 -20.06
N GLY A 130 -5.22 -7.91 -20.81
CA GLY A 130 -5.15 -7.49 -22.21
C GLY A 130 -5.05 -5.98 -22.43
N ASP A 131 -4.99 -5.15 -21.37
CA ASP A 131 -5.00 -3.70 -21.49
C ASP A 131 -3.58 -3.12 -21.66
N ALA A 132 -3.24 -2.75 -22.89
CA ALA A 132 -1.94 -2.17 -23.22
C ALA A 132 -1.67 -0.79 -22.60
N ALA A 133 -2.69 -0.08 -22.08
CA ALA A 133 -2.52 1.25 -21.50
C ALA A 133 -1.59 1.27 -20.29
N TYR A 134 -1.42 0.14 -19.59
CA TYR A 134 -0.50 0.00 -18.46
C TYR A 134 0.98 0.24 -18.83
N VAL A 135 1.35 0.02 -20.09
CA VAL A 135 2.69 0.40 -20.59
C VAL A 135 2.88 1.91 -20.52
N GLY A 136 1.86 2.69 -20.88
CA GLY A 136 1.89 4.15 -20.82
C GLY A 136 2.04 4.67 -19.38
N VAL A 137 1.31 4.06 -18.44
CA VAL A 137 1.40 4.40 -17.00
C VAL A 137 2.82 4.20 -16.48
N VAL A 138 3.43 3.05 -16.75
CA VAL A 138 4.80 2.77 -16.29
C VAL A 138 5.82 3.63 -17.03
N LYS A 139 5.61 3.93 -18.32
CA LYS A 139 6.48 4.85 -19.05
C LYS A 139 6.49 6.25 -18.43
N GLU A 140 5.32 6.81 -18.10
CA GLU A 140 5.21 8.12 -17.44
C GLU A 140 6.01 8.16 -16.11
N MET A 141 5.87 7.11 -15.31
CA MET A 141 6.59 6.95 -14.04
C MET A 141 8.12 6.88 -14.22
N LEU A 142 8.59 6.13 -15.21
CA LEU A 142 10.03 6.02 -15.50
C LEU A 142 10.59 7.30 -16.11
N ASP A 143 9.84 7.97 -16.99
CA ASP A 143 10.23 9.28 -17.54
C ASP A 143 10.34 10.32 -16.41
N TYR A 144 9.40 10.31 -15.45
CA TYR A 144 9.48 11.16 -14.26
C TYR A 144 10.74 10.88 -13.43
N GLN A 145 11.08 9.61 -13.21
CA GLN A 145 12.29 9.21 -12.48
C GLN A 145 13.57 9.70 -13.15
N LEU A 146 13.64 9.60 -14.48
CA LEU A 146 14.79 10.06 -15.27
C LEU A 146 14.92 11.58 -15.23
N ALA A 147 13.81 12.31 -15.26
CA ALA A 147 13.81 13.77 -15.24
C ALA A 147 14.15 14.37 -13.86
N ASN A 148 13.75 13.71 -12.76
CA ASN A 148 13.83 14.30 -11.42
C ASN A 148 14.86 13.62 -10.49
N GLY A 149 15.35 12.43 -10.85
CA GLY A 149 16.24 11.67 -9.98
C GLY A 149 15.57 11.17 -8.69
N THR A 150 16.35 10.65 -7.75
CA THR A 150 15.88 10.20 -6.42
C THR A 150 16.36 11.11 -5.30
N THR A 151 17.06 12.20 -5.64
CA THR A 151 17.77 13.07 -4.71
C THR A 151 17.46 14.52 -5.08
N PRO A 152 17.10 15.39 -4.11
CA PRO A 152 16.87 16.79 -4.38
C PRO A 152 18.08 17.45 -5.06
N ALA A 153 17.81 18.36 -5.99
CA ALA A 153 18.83 19.18 -6.64
C ALA A 153 19.26 20.33 -5.73
N ASN A 154 19.85 20.00 -4.58
CA ASN A 154 20.47 20.92 -3.60
C ASN A 154 19.55 21.90 -2.87
#